data_AF-A0A941CM86-F1
#
_entry.id   AF-A0A941CM86-F1
#
_cell.length_a   1.000
_cell.length_b   1.000
_cell.length_c   1.000
_cell.angle_alpha   90.00
_cell.angle_beta   90.00
_cell.angle_gamma   90.00
#
_symmetry.space_group_name_H-M   'P 1'
#
loop_
_entity.id
_entity.type
_entity.pdbx_description
1 polymer ?
#
loop_
_entity_poly.entity_id
_entity_poly.type
_entity_poly.pdbx_seq_one_letter_code
_entity_poly.pdbx_strand_id
1 'polypeptide(L)'
;MAQDLRELFAKEREKEKFKLKQGHEERFMAKLDSVMPKRKKSVWTVWKIAASIVVLIGLGLFAYQQINKTESIETIVVDKADSDNESDTFSFGDLSPDLKKVENYYIANIGIELSKLEVSESNKELVDSFMERLSELNKEYENLNKELYELGPNDQTIAALIENLQLRLQLLQKLKRKLNQLKSSKNEQITESSI
;
A
#
# COMPACT_ATOMS: atom_id res chain seq x y z
N MET A 1 91.11 -4.10 -3.79
CA MET A 1 90.19 -3.37 -4.69
C MET A 1 88.84 -4.07 -4.62
N ALA A 2 87.77 -3.40 -4.21
CA ALA A 2 86.44 -4.00 -4.13
C ALA A 2 85.83 -4.00 -5.54
N GLN A 3 85.45 -5.17 -6.06
CA GLN A 3 84.71 -5.25 -7.32
C GLN A 3 83.29 -4.70 -7.10
N ASP A 4 82.83 -3.84 -8.01
CA ASP A 4 81.46 -3.33 -8.00
C ASP A 4 80.50 -4.47 -8.38
N LEU A 5 79.71 -4.90 -7.40
CA LEU A 5 78.72 -5.96 -7.56
C LEU A 5 77.71 -5.64 -8.66
N ARG A 6 77.41 -4.36 -8.88
CA ARG A 6 76.43 -3.93 -9.88
C ARG A 6 76.92 -4.22 -11.30
N GLU A 7 78.20 -4.00 -11.56
CA GLU A 7 78.83 -4.32 -12.86
C GLU A 7 78.96 -5.83 -13.07
N LEU A 8 79.28 -6.58 -12.01
CA LEU A 8 79.34 -8.03 -12.05
C LEU A 8 77.98 -8.63 -12.43
N PHE A 9 76.91 -8.25 -11.74
CA PHE A 9 75.55 -8.73 -12.05
C PHE A 9 75.02 -8.24 -13.39
N ALA A 10 75.47 -7.08 -13.89
CA ALA A 10 75.13 -6.63 -15.24
C ALA A 10 75.76 -7.53 -16.31
N LYS A 11 77.07 -7.80 -16.20
CA LYS A 11 77.78 -8.71 -17.12
C LYS A 11 77.28 -10.15 -17.06
N GLU A 12 76.88 -10.62 -15.89
CA GLU A 12 76.36 -11.99 -15.71
C GLU A 12 74.96 -12.17 -16.31
N ARG A 13 74.06 -11.18 -16.15
CA ARG A 13 72.73 -11.16 -16.81
C ARG A 13 72.80 -11.09 -18.33
N GLU A 14 73.86 -10.48 -18.88
CA GLU A 14 74.11 -10.48 -20.33
C GLU A 14 74.59 -11.85 -20.84
N LYS A 15 75.33 -12.61 -20.02
CA LYS A 15 75.85 -13.95 -20.37
C LYS A 15 74.81 -15.06 -20.21
N GLU A 16 74.01 -15.02 -19.15
CA GLU A 16 73.02 -16.06 -18.85
C GLU A 16 71.59 -15.50 -18.91
N LYS A 17 70.91 -15.75 -20.03
CA LYS A 17 69.47 -15.48 -20.15
C LYS A 17 68.69 -16.59 -19.46
N PHE A 18 68.52 -16.49 -18.15
CA PHE A 18 67.66 -17.40 -17.39
C PHE A 18 66.23 -17.32 -17.93
N LYS A 19 65.79 -18.36 -18.65
CA LYS A 19 64.38 -18.53 -19.01
C LYS A 19 63.72 -19.40 -17.95
N LEU A 20 62.53 -19.02 -17.52
CA LEU A 20 61.73 -19.85 -16.64
C LEU A 20 61.46 -21.20 -17.32
N LYS A 21 61.54 -22.29 -16.55
CA LYS A 21 61.17 -23.62 -17.05
C LYS A 21 59.72 -23.59 -17.53
N GLN A 22 59.41 -24.33 -18.60
CA GLN A 22 58.04 -24.46 -19.10
C GLN A 22 57.09 -24.94 -17.97
N GLY A 23 55.87 -24.39 -17.92
CA GLY A 23 54.88 -24.66 -16.86
C GLY A 23 55.22 -24.04 -15.50
N HIS A 24 56.15 -23.08 -15.41
CA HIS A 24 56.45 -22.39 -14.15
C HIS A 24 55.25 -21.61 -13.60
N GLU A 25 54.52 -20.92 -14.47
CA GLU A 25 53.33 -20.15 -14.10
C GLU A 25 52.24 -21.04 -13.49
N GLU A 26 51.96 -22.18 -14.11
CA GLU A 26 50.99 -23.16 -13.61
C GLU A 26 51.38 -23.71 -12.25
N ARG A 27 52.67 -24.09 -12.07
CA ARG A 27 53.18 -24.55 -10.77
C ARG A 27 53.12 -23.47 -9.70
N PHE A 28 53.37 -22.22 -10.08
CA PHE A 28 53.28 -21.07 -9.20
C PHE A 28 51.82 -20.82 -8.78
N MET A 29 50.88 -20.85 -9.71
CA MET A 29 49.44 -20.76 -9.44
C MET A 29 48.94 -21.88 -8.54
N ALA A 30 49.30 -23.13 -8.83
CA ALA A 30 48.94 -24.26 -7.99
C ALA A 30 49.48 -24.11 -6.55
N LYS A 31 50.71 -23.60 -6.40
CA LYS A 31 51.30 -23.33 -5.08
C LYS A 31 50.58 -22.18 -4.38
N LEU A 32 50.26 -21.10 -5.10
CA LEU A 32 49.51 -19.96 -4.58
C LEU A 32 48.13 -20.37 -4.05
N ASP A 33 47.39 -21.16 -4.81
CA ASP A 33 46.07 -21.67 -4.42
C ASP A 33 46.12 -22.63 -3.22
N SER A 34 47.23 -23.35 -3.06
CA SER A 34 47.44 -24.25 -1.92
C SER A 34 47.78 -23.53 -0.62
N VAL A 35 48.48 -22.39 -0.69
CA VAL A 35 48.92 -21.62 0.49
C VAL A 35 47.93 -20.53 0.90
N MET A 36 47.04 -20.10 0.00
CA MET A 36 46.03 -19.10 0.32
C MET A 36 44.97 -19.71 1.26
N PRO A 37 44.64 -19.03 2.38
CA PRO A 37 43.61 -19.51 3.28
C PRO A 37 42.25 -19.51 2.57
N LYS A 38 41.74 -20.70 2.24
CA LYS A 38 40.38 -20.86 1.72
C LYS A 38 39.40 -20.49 2.82
N ARG A 39 38.82 -19.29 2.74
CA ARG A 39 37.75 -18.87 3.64
C ARG A 39 36.58 -19.83 3.48
N LYS A 40 36.33 -20.67 4.48
CA LYS A 40 35.11 -21.49 4.52
C LYS A 40 33.92 -20.54 4.52
N LYS A 41 33.12 -20.59 3.46
CA LYS A 41 31.85 -19.86 3.43
C LYS A 41 30.99 -20.42 4.54
N SER A 42 30.63 -19.57 5.50
CA SER A 42 29.80 -19.99 6.62
C SER A 42 28.39 -20.23 6.12
N VAL A 43 27.93 -21.47 6.24
CA VAL A 43 26.53 -21.86 5.96
C VAL A 43 25.56 -21.01 6.77
N TRP A 44 25.96 -20.56 7.96
CA TRP A 44 25.19 -19.64 8.79
C TRP A 44 24.95 -18.28 8.13
N THR A 45 25.92 -17.75 7.38
CA THR A 45 25.76 -16.50 6.64
C THR A 45 24.75 -16.65 5.51
N VAL A 46 24.76 -17.80 4.82
CA VAL A 46 23.77 -18.12 3.77
C VAL A 46 22.37 -18.23 4.37
N TRP A 47 22.25 -18.84 5.55
CA TRP A 47 20.97 -18.96 6.26
C TRP A 47 20.44 -17.60 6.74
N LYS A 48 21.30 -16.69 7.21
CA LYS A 48 20.90 -15.31 7.55
C LYS A 48 20.36 -14.55 6.33
N ILE A 49 21.00 -14.71 5.17
CA ILE A 49 20.56 -14.08 3.93
C ILE A 49 19.21 -14.66 3.49
N ALA A 50 19.07 -15.99 3.49
CA ALA A 50 17.81 -16.64 3.17
C ALA A 50 16.67 -16.22 4.13
N ALA A 51 16.93 -16.17 5.44
CA ALA A 51 15.96 -15.72 6.44
C ALA A 51 15.51 -14.27 6.21
N SER A 52 16.42 -13.36 5.83
CA SER A 52 16.06 -11.97 5.54
C SER A 52 15.16 -11.84 4.31
N ILE A 53 15.37 -12.68 3.28
CA ILE A 53 14.55 -12.70 2.07
C ILE A 53 13.16 -13.24 2.39
N VAL A 54 13.07 -14.32 3.19
CA VAL A 54 11.77 -14.89 3.62
C VAL A 54 10.98 -13.88 4.45
N VAL A 55 11.63 -13.14 5.35
CA VAL A 55 10.98 -12.08 6.14
C VAL A 55 10.48 -10.94 5.25
N LEU A 56 11.28 -10.49 4.27
CA LEU A 56 10.87 -9.46 3.32
C LEU A 56 9.70 -9.91 2.43
N ILE A 57 9.73 -11.14 1.93
CA ILE A 57 8.63 -11.70 1.13
C ILE A 57 7.39 -11.89 2.01
N GLY A 58 7.54 -12.38 3.24
CA GLY A 58 6.43 -12.55 4.18
C GLY A 58 5.76 -11.22 4.53
N LEU A 59 6.56 -10.19 4.85
CA LEU A 59 6.06 -8.82 5.08
C LEU A 59 5.46 -8.22 3.80
N GLY A 60 6.08 -8.47 2.65
CA GLY A 60 5.59 -8.00 1.35
C GLY A 60 4.24 -8.62 0.98
N LEU A 61 4.08 -9.93 1.15
CA LEU A 61 2.81 -10.64 0.90
C LEU A 61 1.75 -10.26 1.94
N PHE A 62 2.14 -10.09 3.22
CA PHE A 62 1.23 -9.63 4.26
C PHE A 62 0.75 -8.20 4.00
N ALA A 63 1.66 -7.28 3.66
CA ALA A 63 1.32 -5.92 3.28
C ALA A 63 0.50 -5.90 1.98
N TYR A 64 0.83 -6.74 1.00
CA TYR A 64 0.06 -6.88 -0.24
C TYR A 64 -1.37 -7.39 0.04
N GLN A 65 -1.55 -8.37 0.92
CA GLN A 65 -2.90 -8.80 1.34
C GLN A 65 -3.64 -7.71 2.11
N GLN A 66 -2.96 -6.93 2.96
CA GLN A 66 -3.58 -5.83 3.71
C GLN A 66 -3.94 -4.64 2.81
N ILE A 67 -3.09 -4.30 1.84
CA ILE A 67 -3.26 -3.17 0.92
C ILE A 67 -4.29 -3.51 -0.17
N ASN A 68 -4.31 -4.74 -0.68
CA ASN A 68 -5.32 -5.17 -1.66
C ASN A 68 -6.63 -5.62 -1.02
N LYS A 69 -6.73 -5.58 0.31
CA LYS A 69 -8.00 -5.51 1.03
C LYS A 69 -8.49 -4.05 1.12
N THR A 70 -8.19 -3.27 0.10
CA THR A 70 -8.88 -2.03 -0.23
C THR A 70 -9.81 -2.43 -1.37
N GLU A 71 -11.11 -2.56 -1.06
CA GLU A 71 -12.12 -2.53 -2.09
C GLU A 71 -11.87 -1.27 -2.93
N SER A 72 -11.79 -1.49 -4.24
CA SER A 72 -11.71 -0.43 -5.23
C SER A 72 -12.70 0.66 -4.87
N ILE A 73 -12.21 1.86 -4.55
CA ILE A 73 -13.05 3.04 -4.57
C ILE A 73 -13.45 3.22 -6.03
N GLU A 74 -14.68 2.82 -6.35
CA GLU A 74 -15.35 3.29 -7.55
C GLU A 74 -15.43 4.80 -7.45
N THR A 75 -14.61 5.47 -8.25
CA THR A 75 -14.85 6.87 -8.55
C THR A 75 -16.21 6.95 -9.23
N ILE A 76 -17.20 7.50 -8.54
CA ILE A 76 -18.47 7.94 -9.11
C ILE A 76 -18.22 9.05 -10.13
N VAL A 77 -17.79 8.66 -11.34
CA VAL A 77 -17.96 9.48 -12.53
C VAL A 77 -19.40 9.25 -12.97
N VAL A 78 -20.21 10.30 -12.87
CA VAL A 78 -21.55 10.33 -13.45
C VAL A 78 -21.38 10.35 -14.97
N ASP A 79 -21.19 9.19 -15.57
CA ASP A 79 -21.44 9.00 -16.99
C ASP A 79 -22.85 8.46 -17.17
N LYS A 80 -23.68 9.32 -17.74
CA LYS A 80 -24.98 8.96 -18.28
C LYS A 80 -24.71 8.24 -19.61
N ALA A 81 -25.25 7.02 -19.68
CA ALA A 81 -25.46 6.17 -20.85
C ALA A 81 -24.51 4.96 -20.96
N ASP A 82 -25.17 3.80 -20.91
CA ASP A 82 -24.78 2.50 -21.44
C ASP A 82 -23.63 1.77 -20.73
N SER A 83 -23.99 1.05 -19.66
CA SER A 83 -23.27 -0.14 -19.23
C SER A 83 -24.23 -1.14 -18.61
N ASP A 84 -24.62 -2.13 -19.42
CA ASP A 84 -25.19 -3.41 -19.03
C ASP A 84 -24.14 -4.21 -18.24
N ASN A 85 -23.84 -3.76 -17.02
CA ASN A 85 -23.32 -4.58 -15.93
C ASN A 85 -23.96 -4.03 -14.66
N GLU A 86 -25.29 -4.18 -14.55
CA GLU A 86 -25.94 -4.23 -13.25
C GLU A 86 -25.21 -5.34 -12.49
N SER A 87 -24.36 -4.97 -11.54
CA SER A 87 -24.17 -5.83 -10.39
C SER A 87 -25.55 -5.93 -9.76
N ASP A 88 -26.30 -6.97 -10.14
CA ASP A 88 -27.55 -7.45 -9.55
C ASP A 88 -27.33 -7.78 -8.06
N THR A 89 -26.97 -6.76 -7.30
CA THR A 89 -26.82 -6.80 -5.86
C THR A 89 -28.21 -6.57 -5.34
N PHE A 90 -28.89 -7.68 -5.05
CA PHE A 90 -30.18 -7.68 -4.40
C PHE A 90 -30.14 -6.74 -3.18
N SER A 91 -31.03 -5.74 -3.20
CA SER A 91 -31.18 -4.80 -2.08
C SER A 91 -32.59 -4.90 -1.50
N PHE A 92 -32.75 -4.41 -0.26
CA PHE A 92 -34.07 -4.38 0.39
C PHE A 92 -35.10 -3.53 -0.37
N GLY A 93 -34.68 -2.60 -1.24
CA GLY A 93 -35.60 -1.87 -2.11
C GLY A 93 -36.31 -2.74 -3.13
N ASP A 94 -35.76 -3.90 -3.49
CA ASP A 94 -36.39 -4.80 -4.46
C ASP A 94 -37.52 -5.64 -3.84
N LEU A 95 -37.67 -5.60 -2.51
CA LEU A 95 -38.76 -6.26 -1.80
C LEU A 95 -40.11 -5.57 -1.98
N SER A 96 -40.14 -4.24 -2.10
CA SER A 96 -41.38 -3.50 -2.32
C SER A 96 -41.16 -2.10 -2.89
N PRO A 97 -42.16 -1.54 -3.60
CA PRO A 97 -42.08 -0.18 -4.13
C PRO A 97 -41.84 0.91 -3.08
N ASP A 98 -42.35 0.73 -1.85
CA ASP A 98 -42.18 1.72 -0.79
C ASP A 98 -40.79 1.65 -0.15
N LEU A 99 -40.23 0.45 0.04
CA LEU A 99 -38.84 0.29 0.46
C LEU A 99 -37.87 0.86 -0.58
N LYS A 100 -38.13 0.64 -1.87
CA LYS A 100 -37.33 1.23 -2.96
C LYS A 100 -37.27 2.75 -2.89
N LYS A 101 -38.39 3.42 -2.57
CA LYS A 101 -38.42 4.88 -2.40
C LYS A 101 -37.55 5.33 -1.24
N VAL A 102 -37.59 4.60 -0.12
CA VAL A 102 -36.80 4.89 1.07
C VAL A 102 -35.31 4.73 0.77
N GLU A 103 -34.92 3.62 0.16
CA GLU A 103 -33.54 3.37 -0.24
C GLU A 103 -33.02 4.46 -1.18
N ASN A 104 -33.75 4.71 -2.28
CA ASN A 104 -33.39 5.73 -3.27
C ASN A 104 -33.26 7.11 -2.63
N TYR A 105 -34.14 7.45 -1.68
CA TYR A 105 -34.05 8.71 -0.95
C TYR A 105 -32.72 8.84 -0.21
N TYR A 106 -32.31 7.83 0.56
CA TYR A 106 -31.05 7.91 1.31
C TYR A 106 -29.83 7.87 0.39
N ILE A 107 -29.79 6.96 -0.59
CA ILE A 107 -28.65 6.85 -1.53
C ILE A 107 -28.46 8.17 -2.29
N ALA A 108 -29.53 8.75 -2.82
CA ALA A 108 -29.46 10.04 -3.52
C ALA A 108 -28.95 11.16 -2.59
N ASN A 109 -29.47 11.25 -1.36
CA ASN A 109 -29.03 12.28 -0.41
C ASN A 109 -27.56 12.08 0.05
N ILE A 110 -27.12 10.85 0.24
CA ILE A 110 -25.72 10.51 0.55
C ILE A 110 -24.82 10.96 -0.60
N GLY A 111 -25.17 10.64 -1.86
CA GLY A 111 -24.41 11.08 -3.04
C GLY A 111 -24.36 12.61 -3.17
N ILE A 112 -25.49 13.29 -2.90
CA ILE A 112 -25.56 14.75 -2.88
C ILE A 112 -24.66 15.34 -1.78
N GLU A 113 -24.66 14.81 -0.56
CA GLU A 113 -23.80 15.33 0.51
C GLU A 113 -22.31 15.04 0.26
N LEU A 114 -21.97 13.89 -0.35
CA LEU A 114 -20.60 13.58 -0.77
C LEU A 114 -20.11 14.54 -1.87
N SER A 115 -20.94 14.84 -2.88
CA SER A 115 -20.56 15.77 -3.95
C SER A 115 -20.30 17.21 -3.48
N LYS A 116 -20.91 17.60 -2.34
CA LYS A 116 -20.70 18.92 -1.71
C LYS A 116 -19.45 18.97 -0.83
N LEU A 117 -18.71 17.86 -0.69
CA LEU A 117 -17.57 17.77 0.19
C LEU A 117 -16.36 18.48 -0.42
N GLU A 118 -15.93 19.57 0.21
CA GLU A 118 -14.74 20.32 -0.20
C GLU A 118 -13.51 19.85 0.59
N VAL A 119 -12.65 19.07 -0.07
CA VAL A 119 -11.40 18.56 0.50
C VAL A 119 -10.25 19.55 0.19
N SER A 120 -9.47 19.87 1.20
CA SER A 120 -8.28 20.72 1.14
C SER A 120 -7.17 20.10 1.98
N GLU A 121 -5.92 20.51 1.76
CA GLU A 121 -4.78 20.02 2.56
C GLU A 121 -5.00 20.21 4.07
N SER A 122 -5.61 21.33 4.47
CA SER A 122 -5.86 21.65 5.88
C SER A 122 -6.96 20.84 6.57
N ASN A 123 -7.88 20.24 5.82
CA ASN A 123 -8.99 19.46 6.39
C ASN A 123 -8.93 17.96 6.03
N LYS A 124 -7.90 17.56 5.29
CA LYS A 124 -7.73 16.21 4.74
C LYS A 124 -7.80 15.14 5.82
N GLU A 125 -7.03 15.27 6.89
CA GLU A 125 -7.00 14.28 7.98
C GLU A 125 -8.39 14.08 8.63
N LEU A 126 -9.12 15.17 8.84
CA LEU A 126 -10.49 15.11 9.35
C LEU A 126 -11.42 14.40 8.38
N VAL A 127 -11.36 14.76 7.08
CA VAL A 127 -12.17 14.12 6.05
C VAL A 127 -11.87 12.62 5.97
N ASP A 128 -10.59 12.25 5.91
CA ASP A 128 -10.14 10.87 5.80
C ASP A 128 -10.68 10.03 6.98
N SER A 129 -10.62 10.54 8.21
CA SER A 129 -11.17 9.84 9.39
C SER A 129 -12.68 9.61 9.35
N PHE A 130 -13.45 10.49 8.68
CA PHE A 130 -14.89 10.31 8.49
C PHE A 130 -15.18 9.37 7.32
N MET A 131 -14.36 9.40 6.26
CA MET A 131 -14.47 8.47 5.13
C MET A 131 -14.20 7.03 5.55
N GLU A 132 -13.24 6.81 6.45
CA GLU A 132 -12.97 5.48 7.02
C GLU A 132 -14.22 4.90 7.72
N ARG A 133 -14.87 5.68 8.58
CA ARG A 133 -16.12 5.27 9.25
C ARG A 133 -17.28 5.06 8.28
N LEU A 134 -17.36 5.87 7.22
CA LEU A 134 -18.36 5.67 6.16
C LEU A 134 -18.12 4.37 5.40
N SER A 135 -16.86 3.99 5.17
CA SER A 135 -16.49 2.73 4.56
C SER A 135 -16.89 1.54 5.45
N GLU A 136 -16.67 1.63 6.76
CA GLU A 136 -17.14 0.61 7.72
C GLU A 136 -18.67 0.45 7.66
N LEU A 137 -19.41 1.55 7.67
CA LEU A 137 -20.88 1.52 7.52
C LEU A 137 -21.29 0.92 6.16
N ASN A 138 -20.62 1.29 5.06
CA ASN A 138 -20.93 0.72 3.75
C ASN A 138 -20.72 -0.79 3.73
N LYS A 139 -19.61 -1.27 4.30
CA LYS A 139 -19.34 -2.70 4.38
C LYS A 139 -20.41 -3.44 5.18
N GLU A 140 -20.88 -2.84 6.28
CA GLU A 140 -21.97 -3.42 7.05
C GLU A 140 -23.29 -3.44 6.28
N TYR A 141 -23.57 -2.42 5.47
CA TYR A 141 -24.71 -2.40 4.56
C TYR A 141 -24.67 -3.58 3.56
N GLU A 142 -23.51 -3.82 2.93
CA GLU A 142 -23.33 -4.96 2.03
C GLU A 142 -23.50 -6.31 2.74
N ASN A 143 -22.98 -6.45 3.96
CA ASN A 143 -23.16 -7.66 4.76
C ASN A 143 -24.63 -7.92 5.08
N LEU A 144 -25.37 -6.88 5.47
CA LEU A 144 -26.80 -6.97 5.78
C LEU A 144 -27.64 -7.29 4.53
N ASN A 145 -27.30 -6.75 3.36
CA ASN A 145 -27.96 -7.11 2.10
C ASN A 145 -27.71 -8.58 1.75
N LYS A 146 -26.48 -9.06 1.97
CA LYS A 146 -26.16 -10.47 1.80
C LYS A 146 -26.93 -11.37 2.78
N GLU A 147 -27.03 -10.97 4.04
CA GLU A 147 -27.83 -11.67 5.04
C GLU A 147 -29.31 -11.71 4.63
N LEU A 148 -29.86 -10.60 4.16
CA LEU A 148 -31.23 -10.49 3.68
C LEU A 148 -31.49 -11.39 2.47
N TYR A 149 -30.51 -11.55 1.59
CA TYR A 149 -30.56 -12.46 0.45
C TYR A 149 -30.54 -13.93 0.90
N GLU A 150 -29.64 -14.29 1.82
CA GLU A 150 -29.43 -15.67 2.28
C GLU A 150 -30.55 -16.17 3.20
N LEU A 151 -31.01 -15.34 4.14
CA LEU A 151 -32.03 -15.69 5.14
C LEU A 151 -33.45 -15.33 4.71
N GLY A 152 -33.59 -14.51 3.67
CA GLY A 152 -34.85 -13.96 3.19
C GLY A 152 -35.30 -12.71 3.95
N PRO A 153 -36.43 -12.11 3.52
CA PRO A 153 -36.90 -10.84 4.06
C PRO A 153 -37.20 -10.91 5.56
N ASN A 154 -36.46 -10.15 6.36
CA ASN A 154 -36.67 -10.00 7.80
C ASN A 154 -36.72 -8.52 8.17
N ASP A 155 -37.78 -8.12 8.87
CA ASP A 155 -38.00 -6.75 9.34
C ASP A 155 -36.82 -6.20 10.14
N GLN A 156 -36.13 -7.05 10.91
CA GLN A 156 -34.95 -6.65 11.68
C GLN A 156 -33.79 -6.26 10.78
N THR A 157 -33.50 -7.05 9.75
CA THR A 157 -32.43 -6.79 8.79
C THR A 157 -32.77 -5.56 7.93
N ILE A 158 -34.03 -5.40 7.53
CA ILE A 158 -34.52 -4.20 6.83
C ILE A 158 -34.36 -2.96 7.70
N ALA A 159 -34.73 -3.03 8.98
CA ALA A 159 -34.55 -1.92 9.92
C ALA A 159 -33.07 -1.56 10.09
N ALA A 160 -32.18 -2.55 10.20
CA ALA A 160 -30.75 -2.34 10.30
C ALA A 160 -30.15 -1.71 9.04
N LEU A 161 -30.60 -2.11 7.84
CA LEU A 161 -30.21 -1.49 6.57
C LEU A 161 -30.61 -0.01 6.51
N ILE A 162 -31.84 0.31 6.90
CA ILE A 162 -32.33 1.70 6.96
C ILE A 162 -31.53 2.50 8.00
N GLU A 163 -31.29 1.94 9.18
CA GLU A 163 -30.50 2.58 10.24
C GLU A 163 -29.06 2.87 9.75
N ASN A 164 -28.44 1.92 9.05
CA ASN A 164 -27.11 2.12 8.47
C ASN A 164 -27.08 3.32 7.50
N LEU A 165 -28.06 3.40 6.58
CA LEU A 165 -28.20 4.53 5.65
C LEU A 165 -28.40 5.86 6.38
N GLN A 166 -29.20 5.87 7.45
CA GLN A 166 -29.38 7.04 8.31
C GLN A 166 -28.09 7.47 8.99
N LEU A 167 -27.34 6.52 9.56
CA LEU A 167 -26.05 6.78 10.22
C LEU A 167 -25.03 7.37 9.24
N ARG A 168 -24.95 6.84 8.02
CA ARG A 168 -24.09 7.37 6.95
C ARG A 168 -24.43 8.83 6.65
N LEU A 169 -25.71 9.14 6.46
CA LEU A 169 -26.16 10.51 6.20
C LEU A 169 -25.87 11.45 7.39
N GLN A 170 -26.13 11.02 8.62
CA GLN A 170 -25.83 11.79 9.83
C GLN A 170 -24.33 12.09 9.98
N LEU A 171 -23.48 11.11 9.66
CA LEU A 171 -22.03 11.24 9.72
C LEU A 171 -21.53 12.28 8.70
N LEU A 172 -22.07 12.27 7.47
CA LEU A 172 -21.78 13.28 6.45
C LEU A 172 -22.23 14.69 6.89
N GLN A 173 -23.43 14.82 7.46
CA GLN A 173 -23.91 16.10 7.99
C GLN A 173 -23.01 16.61 9.13
N LYS A 174 -22.52 15.72 9.99
CA LYS A 174 -21.56 16.06 11.06
C LYS A 174 -20.22 16.52 10.49
N LEU A 175 -19.70 15.85 9.46
CA LEU A 175 -18.48 16.26 8.76
C LEU A 175 -18.63 17.67 8.19
N LYS A 176 -19.72 17.93 7.46
CA LYS A 176 -20.02 19.26 6.90
C LYS A 176 -20.06 20.36 7.96
N ARG A 177 -20.69 20.11 9.10
CA ARG A 177 -20.70 21.06 10.23
C ARG A 177 -19.28 21.34 10.74
N LYS A 178 -18.45 20.29 10.88
CA LYS A 178 -17.06 20.44 11.32
C LYS A 178 -16.21 21.21 10.30
N LEU A 179 -16.37 20.95 9.01
CA LEU A 179 -15.69 21.70 7.95
C LEU A 179 -16.08 23.18 7.96
N ASN A 180 -17.36 23.49 8.14
CA ASN A 180 -17.82 24.87 8.25
C ASN A 180 -17.24 25.58 9.48
N GLN A 181 -17.18 24.90 10.64
CA GLN A 181 -16.55 25.45 11.84
C GLN A 181 -15.06 25.77 11.63
N LEU A 182 -14.33 24.90 10.94
CA LEU A 182 -12.92 25.13 10.60
C LEU A 182 -12.74 26.33 9.66
N LYS A 183 -13.62 26.51 8.68
CA LYS A 183 -13.60 27.69 7.80
C LYS A 183 -13.87 28.98 8.55
N SER A 184 -14.89 29.00 9.43
CA SER A 184 -15.24 30.20 10.21
C SER A 184 -14.15 30.60 11.21
N SER A 185 -13.59 29.63 11.94
CA SER A 185 -12.52 29.90 12.92
C SER A 185 -11.24 30.45 12.28
N LYS A 186 -10.90 30.02 11.05
CA LYS A 186 -9.77 30.58 10.31
C LYS A 186 -10.00 32.05 9.90
N ASN A 187 -11.22 32.42 9.57
CA ASN A 187 -11.55 33.81 9.22
C ASN A 187 -11.44 34.76 10.42
N GLU A 188 -11.80 34.32 11.64
CA GLU A 188 -11.68 35.12 12.86
C GLU A 188 -10.20 35.39 13.24
N GLN A 189 -9.32 34.39 13.05
CA GLN A 189 -7.88 34.56 13.33
C GLN A 189 -7.19 35.56 12.38
N ILE A 190 -7.62 35.63 11.11
CA ILE A 190 -7.04 36.55 10.12
C ILE A 190 -7.40 38.01 10.43
N THR A 191 -8.59 38.25 10.98
CA THR A 191 -9.04 39.59 11.37
C THR A 191 -8.33 40.12 12.62
N GLU A 192 -7.94 39.27 13.57
CA GLU A 192 -7.21 39.69 14.77
C GLU A 192 -5.71 39.91 14.52
N SER A 193 -5.09 39.17 13.59
CA SER A 193 -3.67 39.35 13.25
C SER A 193 -3.39 40.55 12.33
N SER A 194 -4.42 41.26 11.86
CA SER A 194 -4.31 42.38 10.91
C SER A 194 -4.65 43.74 11.54
N ILE A 195 -4.76 43.82 12.87
CA ILE A 195 -4.95 45.06 13.66
C ILE A 195 -3.69 45.28 14.49
#